data_AF-A0A921ENU9-F1
#
_entry.id   AF-A0A921ENU9-F1
#
_cell.length_a   1.000
_cell.length_b   1.000
_cell.length_c   1.000
_cell.angle_alpha   90.00
_cell.angle_beta   90.00
_cell.angle_gamma   90.00
#
_symmetry.space_group_name_H-M   'P 1'
#
loop_
_entity.id
_entity.type
_entity.pdbx_description
1 polymer ?
#
loop_
_entity_poly.entity_id
_entity_poly.type
_entity_poly.pdbx_seq_one_letter_code
_entity_poly.pdbx_strand_id
1 'polypeptide(L)'
;MTDGSGLRIGYVPGVTLTKWRRIWGERFRAPLEVIEVAEADQRSAVVSGLVDMCFVRLPIERDGLHLIPLYDEQPVLWLSKDHILAA
;
A
#
# COMPACT_ATOMS: atom_id res chain seq x y z
N MET A 1 14.34 17.53 -22.42
CA MET A 1 14.47 16.25 -21.67
C MET A 1 13.89 16.49 -20.28
N THR A 2 12.57 16.47 -20.14
CA THR A 2 11.91 16.52 -18.84
C THR A 2 11.75 15.08 -18.37
N ASP A 3 12.65 14.68 -17.49
CA ASP A 3 12.62 13.45 -16.71
C ASP A 3 11.24 13.35 -16.03
N GLY A 4 10.34 12.42 -16.34
CA GLY A 4 10.59 10.99 -16.27
C GLY A 4 10.39 10.46 -14.84
N SER A 5 10.14 11.31 -13.84
CA SER A 5 9.91 10.88 -12.46
C SER A 5 8.65 10.02 -12.37
N GLY A 6 8.84 8.71 -12.20
CA GLY A 6 7.76 7.76 -11.95
C GLY A 6 7.05 8.04 -10.62
N LEU A 7 5.87 7.44 -10.46
CA LEU A 7 5.18 7.46 -9.18
C LEU A 7 5.72 6.32 -8.31
N ARG A 8 6.05 6.60 -7.05
CA ARG A 8 6.49 5.61 -6.05
C ARG A 8 5.40 5.40 -5.01
N ILE A 9 4.93 4.17 -4.90
CA ILE A 9 3.89 3.77 -3.95
C ILE A 9 4.46 2.81 -2.91
N GLY A 10 4.41 3.21 -1.64
CA GLY A 10 4.67 2.35 -0.50
C GLY A 10 3.49 1.42 -0.21
N TYR A 11 3.76 0.18 0.19
CA TYR A 11 2.72 -0.75 0.64
C TYR A 11 3.21 -1.65 1.77
N VAL A 12 2.30 -2.02 2.68
CA VAL A 12 2.55 -3.08 3.69
C VAL A 12 2.31 -4.47 3.12
N PRO A 13 2.97 -5.50 3.68
CA PRO A 13 2.65 -6.89 3.40
C PRO A 13 1.14 -7.18 3.45
N GLY A 14 0.64 -7.94 2.48
CA GLY A 14 -0.78 -8.25 2.31
C GLY A 14 -1.53 -7.35 1.33
N VAL A 15 -1.00 -6.18 0.96
CA VAL A 15 -1.58 -5.34 -0.09
C VAL A 15 -1.20 -5.85 -1.48
N THR A 16 -2.19 -6.12 -2.34
CA THR A 16 -1.96 -6.62 -3.71
C THR A 16 -2.08 -5.50 -4.75
N LEU A 17 -0.97 -5.12 -5.38
CA LEU A 17 -0.92 -4.03 -6.37
C LEU A 17 -0.79 -4.49 -7.84
N THR A 18 -1.03 -5.76 -8.15
CA THR A 18 -0.91 -6.30 -9.51
C THR A 18 -1.83 -5.59 -10.51
N LYS A 19 -3.09 -5.34 -10.14
CA LYS A 19 -4.03 -4.59 -10.99
C LYS A 19 -3.57 -3.14 -11.21
N TRP A 20 -3.04 -2.49 -10.19
CA TRP A 20 -2.53 -1.11 -10.27
C TRP A 20 -1.36 -1.01 -11.24
N ARG A 21 -0.35 -1.88 -11.10
CA ARG A 21 0.80 -1.94 -12.02
C ARG A 21 0.40 -2.16 -13.47
N ARG A 22 -0.49 -3.14 -13.71
CA ARG A 22 -0.97 -3.43 -15.06
C ARG A 22 -1.68 -2.23 -15.69
N ILE A 23 -2.69 -1.68 -14.99
CA ILE A 23 -3.49 -0.56 -15.50
C ILE A 23 -2.62 0.70 -15.65
N TRP A 24 -1.64 0.91 -14.78
CA TRP A 24 -0.71 2.04 -14.91
C TRP A 24 0.13 1.95 -16.17
N GLY A 25 0.78 0.79 -16.42
CA GLY A 25 1.59 0.58 -17.63
C GLY A 25 0.78 0.65 -18.94
N GLU A 26 -0.53 0.37 -18.89
CA GLU A 26 -1.44 0.57 -20.02
C GLU A 26 -1.77 2.05 -20.28
N ARG A 27 -1.79 2.89 -19.23
CA ARG A 27 -2.29 4.27 -19.29
C ARG A 27 -1.21 5.34 -19.33
N PHE A 28 -0.04 5.06 -18.77
CA PHE A 28 1.01 6.06 -18.55
C PHE A 28 2.37 5.54 -19.04
N ARG A 29 3.17 6.47 -19.57
CA ARG A 29 4.56 6.18 -19.98
C ARG A 29 5.56 6.23 -18.81
N ALA A 30 5.24 7.02 -17.77
CA ALA A 30 6.07 7.11 -16.57
C ALA A 30 5.99 5.79 -15.78
N PRO A 31 7.07 5.33 -15.13
CA PRO A 31 7.03 4.09 -14.36
C PRO A 31 6.17 4.22 -13.10
N LEU A 32 5.66 3.08 -12.62
CA LEU A 32 5.08 2.93 -11.29
C LEU A 32 5.98 2.01 -10.47
N GLU A 33 6.67 2.57 -9.50
CA GLU A 33 7.50 1.84 -8.56
C GLU A 33 6.67 1.47 -7.33
N VAL A 34 6.76 0.21 -6.91
CA VAL A 34 6.10 -0.27 -5.69
C VAL A 34 7.17 -0.69 -4.70
N ILE A 35 7.10 -0.16 -3.49
CA ILE A 35 8.10 -0.33 -2.45
C ILE A 35 7.42 -0.94 -1.24
N GLU A 36 7.88 -2.09 -0.79
CA GLU A 36 7.42 -2.66 0.46
C GLU A 36 7.96 -1.82 1.62
N VAL A 37 7.08 -1.43 2.54
CA VAL A 37 7.41 -0.61 3.70
C VAL A 37 6.87 -1.32 4.94
N ALA A 38 7.71 -1.45 5.96
CA ALA A 38 7.28 -1.99 7.24
C ALA A 38 6.19 -1.09 7.85
N GLU A 39 5.21 -1.67 8.55
CA GLU A 39 4.09 -0.92 9.12
C GLU A 39 4.54 0.24 10.01
N ALA A 40 5.60 0.04 10.80
CA ALA A 40 6.19 1.05 11.67
C ALA A 40 6.82 2.24 10.92
N ASP A 41 7.20 2.05 9.65
CA ASP A 41 7.94 3.04 8.84
C ASP A 41 7.06 3.76 7.82
N GLN A 42 5.75 3.50 7.79
CA GLN A 42 4.85 4.04 6.77
C GLN A 42 4.80 5.57 6.75
N ARG A 43 4.77 6.19 7.93
CA ARG A 43 4.77 7.66 8.04
C ARG A 43 6.10 8.25 7.59
N SER A 44 7.21 7.71 8.10
CA SER A 44 8.54 8.21 7.78
C SER A 44 8.85 8.06 6.29
N ALA A 45 8.39 6.99 5.65
CA ALA A 45 8.54 6.79 4.21
C ALA A 45 7.88 7.90 3.38
N VAL A 46 6.68 8.36 3.77
CA VAL A 46 6.00 9.47 3.07
C VAL A 46 6.67 10.80 3.39
N VAL A 47 6.91 11.10 4.68
CA VAL A 47 7.44 12.39 5.13
C VAL A 47 8.87 12.64 4.63
N SER A 48 9.70 11.59 4.53
CA SER A 48 11.06 11.69 3.98
C SER A 48 11.11 11.74 2.45
N GLY A 49 9.98 11.52 1.77
CA GLY A 49 9.92 11.45 0.31
C GLY A 49 10.51 10.17 -0.29
N LEU A 50 10.65 9.10 0.49
CA LEU A 50 10.99 7.76 -0.02
C LEU A 50 9.91 7.24 -0.98
N VAL A 51 8.65 7.52 -0.67
CA VAL A 51 7.48 7.24 -1.50
C VAL A 51 6.61 8.49 -1.64
N ASP A 52 5.88 8.59 -2.74
CA ASP A 52 4.98 9.73 -2.99
C ASP A 52 3.60 9.51 -2.34
N MET A 53 3.22 8.24 -2.14
CA MET A 53 2.03 7.82 -1.37
C MET A 53 2.25 6.43 -0.76
N CYS A 54 1.48 6.09 0.27
CA CYS A 54 1.59 4.79 0.94
C CYS A 54 0.21 4.21 1.27
N PHE A 55 0.01 2.92 1.02
CA PHE A 55 -1.09 2.16 1.61
C PHE A 55 -0.75 1.85 3.07
N VAL A 56 -1.49 2.44 4.00
CA VAL A 56 -1.20 2.39 5.44
C VAL A 56 -2.18 1.52 6.21
N ARG A 57 -1.71 0.92 7.31
CA ARG A 57 -2.62 0.42 8.35
C ARG A 57 -2.89 1.56 9.33
N LEU A 58 -4.12 1.63 9.83
CA LEU A 58 -4.49 2.55 10.89
C LEU A 58 -4.36 1.84 12.23
N PRO A 59 -4.01 2.54 13.32
CA PRO A 59 -3.81 3.99 13.40
C PRO A 59 -2.44 4.46 12.93
N ILE A 60 -2.36 5.72 12.47
CA ILE A 60 -1.11 6.42 12.16
C ILE A 60 -1.22 7.89 12.59
N GLU A 61 -0.10 8.51 12.97
CA GLU A 61 -0.02 9.94 13.27
C GLU A 61 -0.26 10.75 11.98
N ARG A 62 -1.21 11.69 12.02
CA ARG A 62 -1.82 12.29 10.82
C ARG A 62 -1.30 13.68 10.48
N ASP A 63 -0.53 14.32 11.36
CA ASP A 63 -0.15 15.72 11.15
C ASP A 63 0.71 15.81 9.89
N GLY A 64 0.36 16.73 9.00
CA GLY A 64 1.02 16.90 7.71
C GLY A 64 0.72 15.81 6.66
N LEU A 65 -0.22 14.90 6.91
CA LEU A 65 -0.64 13.87 5.94
C LEU A 65 -2.08 14.05 5.49
N HIS A 66 -2.32 13.79 4.21
CA HIS A 66 -3.66 13.61 3.67
C HIS A 66 -4.02 12.13 3.68
N LEU A 67 -5.09 11.76 4.39
CA LEU A 67 -5.57 10.38 4.48
C LEU A 67 -6.88 10.22 3.69
N ILE A 68 -6.95 9.17 2.89
CA ILE A 68 -8.15 8.75 2.17
C ILE A 68 -8.52 7.35 2.71
N PRO A 69 -9.59 7.21 3.51
CA PRO A 69 -10.07 5.90 3.95
C PRO A 69 -10.48 5.04 2.76
N LEU A 70 -10.03 3.79 2.71
CA LEU A 70 -10.36 2.87 1.63
C LEU A 70 -11.47 1.89 2.06
N TYR A 71 -11.23 1.16 3.14
CA TYR A 71 -12.15 0.20 3.74
C TYR A 71 -11.69 -0.18 5.15
N ASP A 72 -12.58 -0.72 5.95
CA ASP A 72 -12.25 -1.38 7.22
C ASP A 72 -12.03 -2.87 6.97
N GLU A 73 -10.85 -3.38 7.33
CA GLU A 73 -10.54 -4.80 7.22
C GLU A 73 -11.05 -5.54 8.45
N GLN A 74 -11.87 -6.57 8.23
CA GLN A 74 -12.35 -7.44 9.31
C GLN A 74 -11.33 -8.56 9.56
N PRO A 75 -10.75 -8.68 10.76
CA PRO A 75 -9.86 -9.79 11.09
C PRO A 75 -10.62 -11.11 11.05
N VAL A 76 -10.01 -12.13 10.44
CA VAL A 76 -10.59 -13.47 10.33
C VAL A 76 -9.54 -14.54 10.66
N LEU A 77 -10.00 -15.69 11.13
CA LEU A 77 -9.19 -16.89 11.27
C LEU A 77 -9.49 -17.83 10.10
N TRP A 78 -8.43 -18.37 9.49
CA TRP A 78 -8.55 -19.37 8.45
C TRP A 78 -8.12 -20.73 8.99
N LEU A 79 -9.01 -21.71 8.89
CA LEU A 79 -8.83 -23.05 9.43
C LEU A 79 -9.02 -24.08 8.31
N SER A 80 -8.41 -25.26 8.47
CA SER A 80 -8.81 -26.42 7.68
C SER A 80 -10.30 -26.69 7.87
N LYS A 81 -10.98 -27.17 6.82
CA LYS A 81 -12.39 -27.56 6.90
C LYS A 81 -12.64 -28.64 7.94
N ASP A 82 -11.64 -29.49 8.19
CA ASP A 82 -11.73 -30.58 9.16
C ASP A 82 -11.30 -30.16 10.58
N HIS A 83 -11.02 -28.87 10.81
CA HIS A 83 -10.60 -28.38 12.11
C HIS A 83 -11.78 -28.38 13.09
N ILE A 84 -11.56 -28.73 14.36
CA ILE A 84 -12.62 -28.76 15.39
C ILE A 84 -13.33 -27.42 15.62
N LEU A 85 -12.67 -26.32 15.25
CA LEU A 85 -13.22 -24.95 15.30
C LEU A 85 -13.79 -24.46 13.96
N ALA A 86 -13.73 -25.27 12.89
CA ALA A 86 -14.46 -25.00 11.66
C ALA A 86 -15.91 -25.45 11.87
N ALA A 87 -16.83 -24.48 11.97
CA ALA A 87 -18.27 -24.69 12.11
C ALA A 87 -18.97 -24.68 10.73
#